data_AF-A0A150UZN5-F1
#
_entry.id   AF-A0A150UZN5-F1
#
_cell.length_a   1.000
_cell.length_b   1.000
_cell.length_c   1.000
_cell.angle_alpha   90.00
_cell.angle_beta   90.00
_cell.angle_gamma   90.00
#
_symmetry.space_group_name_H-M   'P 1'
#
loop_
_entity.id
_entity.type
_entity.pdbx_description
1 polymer ?
#
loop_
_entity_poly.entity_id
_entity_poly.type
_entity_poly.pdbx_seq_one_letter_code
_entity_poly.pdbx_strand_id
1 'polypeptide(L)'
;MGLLLCRTDALPGIVALADLKVVLERNILTGTSFLLDMFEKALSLNCGEYPACAAMTTGYCFRIENRATVYFLQKIGKTGHLTTLAVSGSKKQSKRLARDISELIYVLAIAISLTMLVVLAMIHDWWCLAAVLILILPRLINVIVIRRRVSADWSGATEPEVRGDLIISLSQARWIRMKGCVDVLKAITSGQWLREPSFNESSLVGLSTFLVYFEAILAGNASERGKLLLLIALFCSYGLLGVVNRRIKVLQMKNRLIKVESQSERYMRRLDIAEQLVKDTDRDD
;
A
#
# COMPACT_ATOMS: atom_id res chain seq x y z
N MET A 1 -26.60 23.58 -40.29
CA MET A 1 -26.68 23.85 -38.84
C MET A 1 -26.68 22.50 -38.12
N GLY A 2 -25.54 21.80 -38.15
CA GLY A 2 -25.36 20.46 -37.59
C GLY A 2 -24.43 20.54 -36.39
N LEU A 3 -25.02 20.71 -35.21
CA LEU A 3 -24.30 20.72 -33.93
C LEU A 3 -24.17 19.28 -33.44
N LEU A 4 -22.95 18.76 -33.57
CA LEU A 4 -22.22 17.93 -32.59
C LEU A 4 -23.06 17.45 -31.38
N LEU A 5 -23.86 16.41 -31.57
CA LEU A 5 -24.21 15.49 -30.49
C LEU A 5 -23.04 14.53 -30.32
N CYS A 6 -22.01 14.99 -29.61
CA CYS A 6 -20.95 14.13 -29.11
C CYS A 6 -21.60 13.10 -28.17
N ARG A 7 -21.73 11.86 -28.65
CA ARG A 7 -22.20 10.71 -27.88
C ARG A 7 -21.54 10.69 -26.49
N THR A 8 -22.36 10.86 -25.46
CA THR A 8 -22.01 10.70 -24.03
C THR A 8 -21.62 9.26 -23.66
N ASP A 9 -21.66 8.34 -24.62
CA ASP A 9 -21.39 6.91 -24.52
C ASP A 9 -19.92 6.60 -24.15
N ALA A 10 -19.00 7.56 -24.33
CA ALA A 10 -17.57 7.38 -24.02
C ALA A 10 -17.21 7.67 -22.55
N LEU A 11 -18.04 8.45 -21.84
CA LEU A 11 -17.79 8.79 -20.43
C LEU A 11 -17.77 7.55 -19.51
N PRO A 12 -18.72 6.60 -19.61
CA PRO A 12 -18.70 5.39 -18.79
C PRO A 12 -17.43 4.55 -18.98
N GLY A 13 -16.94 4.42 -20.22
CA GLY A 13 -15.73 3.65 -20.53
C GLY A 13 -14.44 4.29 -20.00
N ILE A 14 -14.34 5.62 -20.05
CA ILE A 14 -13.18 6.36 -19.52
C ILE A 14 -13.22 6.38 -17.98
N VAL A 15 -14.40 6.52 -17.39
CA VAL A 15 -14.60 6.46 -15.93
C VAL A 15 -14.31 5.06 -15.41
N ALA A 16 -14.70 3.99 -16.12
CA ALA A 16 -14.37 2.61 -15.75
C ALA A 16 -12.87 2.29 -15.90
N LEU A 17 -12.19 2.84 -16.90
CA LEU A 17 -10.73 2.72 -17.05
C LEU A 17 -9.97 3.49 -15.96
N ALA A 18 -10.47 4.66 -15.57
CA ALA A 18 -9.97 5.41 -14.42
C ALA A 18 -10.24 4.65 -13.11
N ASP A 19 -11.43 4.07 -12.94
CA ASP A 19 -11.79 3.25 -11.79
C ASP A 19 -10.96 1.96 -11.74
N LEU A 20 -10.56 1.34 -12.87
CA LEU A 20 -9.68 0.17 -12.84
C LEU A 20 -8.30 0.51 -12.24
N LYS A 21 -7.67 1.62 -12.68
CA LYS A 21 -6.38 2.08 -12.11
C LYS A 21 -6.54 2.50 -10.65
N VAL A 22 -7.65 3.14 -10.31
CA VAL A 22 -7.95 3.64 -8.97
C VAL A 22 -8.36 2.52 -8.01
N VAL A 23 -9.11 1.50 -8.46
CA VAL A 23 -9.48 0.29 -7.72
C VAL A 23 -8.26 -0.58 -7.51
N LEU A 24 -7.37 -0.67 -8.49
CA LEU A 24 -6.05 -1.28 -8.30
C LEU A 24 -5.28 -0.54 -7.19
N GLU A 25 -5.24 0.80 -7.22
CA GLU A 25 -4.66 1.64 -6.14
C GLU A 25 -5.39 1.55 -4.79
N ARG A 26 -6.71 1.34 -4.80
CA ARG A 26 -7.57 1.23 -3.62
C ARG A 26 -7.46 -0.13 -2.95
N ASN A 27 -7.37 -1.22 -3.71
CA ASN A 27 -7.14 -2.56 -3.17
C ASN A 27 -5.73 -2.71 -2.62
N ILE A 28 -4.82 -1.87 -3.08
CA ILE A 28 -3.51 -1.69 -2.46
C ILE A 28 -3.63 -0.98 -1.13
N LEU A 29 -4.66 -0.18 -0.84
CA LEU A 29 -4.64 0.80 0.26
C LEU A 29 -5.85 0.75 1.23
N THR A 30 -6.84 -0.13 1.03
CA THR A 30 -8.09 -0.14 1.84
C THR A 30 -8.57 -1.53 2.25
N GLY A 31 -7.67 -2.50 2.35
CA GLY A 31 -7.99 -3.78 2.96
C GLY A 31 -8.34 -3.56 4.43
N THR A 32 -9.62 -3.32 4.74
CA THR A 32 -10.12 -3.11 6.09
C THR A 32 -9.74 -4.29 6.98
N SER A 33 -8.58 -4.19 7.61
CA SER A 33 -8.34 -4.17 9.05
C SER A 33 -6.82 -4.22 9.29
N PHE A 34 -6.24 -3.04 9.51
CA PHE A 34 -4.97 -2.78 10.23
C PHE A 34 -3.63 -3.34 9.72
N LEU A 35 -3.52 -4.04 8.60
CA LEU A 35 -2.21 -4.61 8.25
C LEU A 35 -1.97 -5.03 6.79
N LEU A 36 -2.91 -4.79 5.87
CA LEU A 36 -2.83 -5.33 4.50
C LEU A 36 -2.96 -4.29 3.39
N ASP A 37 -2.74 -3.01 3.72
CA ASP A 37 -2.83 -1.87 2.81
C ASP A 37 -1.55 -1.66 1.98
N MET A 38 -0.99 -2.74 1.42
CA MET A 38 0.04 -2.61 0.35
C MET A 38 -0.09 -3.61 -0.81
N PHE A 39 -1.00 -4.59 -0.76
CA PHE A 39 -0.67 -5.91 -1.32
C PHE A 39 -1.22 -6.30 -2.69
N GLU A 40 -1.94 -5.43 -3.43
CA GLU A 40 -2.38 -5.78 -4.79
C GLU A 40 -1.53 -5.22 -5.96
N LYS A 41 -0.50 -4.41 -5.69
CA LYS A 41 0.62 -4.14 -6.62
C LYS A 41 1.81 -5.05 -6.33
N ALA A 42 1.66 -6.17 -5.60
CA ALA A 42 2.77 -6.99 -5.14
C ALA A 42 3.74 -7.46 -6.25
N LEU A 43 3.33 -7.44 -7.51
CA LEU A 43 4.22 -7.71 -8.65
C LEU A 43 4.99 -6.48 -9.19
N SER A 44 4.53 -5.24 -8.95
CA SER A 44 5.13 -3.99 -9.46
C SER A 44 5.48 -2.92 -8.41
N LEU A 45 5.22 -3.17 -7.11
CA LEU A 45 5.52 -2.27 -5.98
C LEU A 45 6.98 -1.81 -5.95
N ASN A 46 7.89 -2.68 -6.37
CA ASN A 46 9.30 -2.44 -6.19
C ASN A 46 9.96 -1.70 -7.36
N CYS A 47 9.21 -1.46 -8.46
CA CYS A 47 9.80 -1.10 -9.75
C CYS A 47 10.95 -2.06 -10.19
N GLY A 48 11.02 -3.27 -9.61
CA GLY A 48 12.11 -4.22 -9.80
C GLY A 48 13.37 -4.01 -8.93
N GLU A 49 13.36 -3.09 -7.96
CA GLU A 49 14.54 -2.71 -7.17
C GLU A 49 14.83 -3.67 -6.00
N TYR A 50 15.98 -4.34 -5.96
CA TYR A 50 16.39 -5.10 -4.78
C TYR A 50 17.51 -4.34 -4.06
N PRO A 51 17.19 -3.46 -3.09
CA PRO A 51 18.18 -2.57 -2.52
C PRO A 51 19.22 -3.36 -1.74
N ALA A 52 20.46 -2.92 -1.86
CA ALA A 52 21.57 -3.45 -1.11
C ALA A 52 21.49 -2.93 0.33
N CYS A 53 21.66 -3.85 1.27
CA CYS A 53 21.67 -3.60 2.70
C CYS A 53 22.98 -4.13 3.27
N ALA A 54 23.62 -3.36 4.13
CA ALA A 54 24.78 -3.79 4.89
C ALA A 54 24.47 -3.72 6.39
N ALA A 55 24.81 -4.77 7.12
CA ALA A 55 24.75 -4.76 8.57
C ALA A 55 25.98 -4.05 9.13
N MET A 56 25.78 -2.90 9.77
CA MET A 56 26.87 -2.12 10.37
C MET A 56 27.53 -2.84 11.55
N THR A 57 26.85 -3.82 12.14
CA THR A 57 27.36 -4.61 13.27
C THR A 57 28.22 -5.79 12.85
N THR A 58 28.07 -6.31 11.63
CA THR A 58 28.78 -7.53 11.18
C THR A 58 29.49 -7.37 9.85
N GLY A 59 29.26 -6.29 9.11
CA GLY A 59 29.76 -6.09 7.74
C GLY A 59 29.01 -6.93 6.68
N TYR A 60 28.03 -7.74 7.09
CA TYR A 60 27.32 -8.64 6.18
C TYR A 60 26.43 -7.86 5.21
N CYS A 61 26.65 -8.06 3.91
CA CYS A 61 25.89 -7.44 2.84
C CYS A 61 24.87 -8.42 2.25
N PHE A 62 23.60 -8.00 2.15
CA PHE A 62 22.52 -8.78 1.56
C PHE A 62 21.52 -7.87 0.85
N ARG A 63 20.59 -8.46 0.11
CA ARG A 63 19.52 -7.73 -0.57
C ARG A 63 18.21 -7.86 0.19
N ILE A 64 17.43 -6.78 0.21
CA ILE A 64 16.09 -6.82 0.79
C ILE A 64 15.14 -7.47 -0.22
N GLU A 65 14.62 -8.63 0.15
CA GLU A 65 13.69 -9.40 -0.69
C GLU A 65 12.24 -9.01 -0.44
N ASN A 66 11.94 -8.49 0.77
CA ASN A 66 10.59 -8.08 1.12
C ASN A 66 10.16 -6.81 0.35
N ARG A 67 9.38 -7.03 -0.70
CA ARG A 67 8.83 -5.98 -1.58
C ARG A 67 8.02 -4.90 -0.84
N ALA A 68 7.29 -5.28 0.21
CA ALA A 68 6.50 -4.32 0.98
C ALA A 68 7.40 -3.38 1.80
N THR A 69 8.51 -3.91 2.33
CA THR A 69 9.54 -3.09 2.97
C THR A 69 10.14 -2.14 1.95
N VAL A 70 10.55 -2.62 0.77
CA VAL A 70 11.18 -1.73 -0.23
C VAL A 70 10.26 -0.59 -0.67
N TYR A 71 8.98 -0.84 -0.92
CA TYR A 71 8.05 0.25 -1.26
C TYR A 71 7.92 1.27 -0.13
N PHE A 72 7.83 0.82 1.13
CA PHE A 72 7.76 1.72 2.27
C PHE A 72 9.02 2.59 2.39
N LEU A 73 10.18 1.97 2.18
CA LEU A 73 11.47 2.64 2.14
C LEU A 73 11.54 3.67 1.01
N GLN A 74 11.08 3.33 -0.20
CA GLN A 74 10.98 4.27 -1.32
C GLN A 74 10.03 5.44 -1.01
N LYS A 75 8.91 5.19 -0.32
CA LYS A 75 7.93 6.24 0.05
C LYS A 75 8.49 7.23 1.06
N ILE A 76 9.31 6.77 2.01
CA ILE A 76 9.83 7.59 3.11
C ILE A 76 11.19 8.21 2.77
N GLY A 77 11.99 7.53 1.96
CA GLY A 77 13.31 7.99 1.58
C GLY A 77 13.25 9.31 0.83
N LYS A 78 14.06 10.28 1.27
CA LYS A 78 14.29 11.54 0.58
C LYS A 78 15.66 11.52 -0.09
N THR A 79 15.73 12.05 -1.32
CA THR A 79 16.99 12.12 -2.07
C THR A 79 17.99 13.00 -1.36
N GLY A 80 19.23 12.54 -1.21
CA GLY A 80 20.29 13.29 -0.54
C GLY A 80 20.20 13.27 0.98
N HIS A 81 19.38 12.40 1.58
CA HIS A 81 19.19 12.37 3.02
C HIS A 81 19.35 10.97 3.62
N LEU A 82 19.79 10.92 4.88
CA LEU A 82 19.77 9.73 5.72
C LEU A 82 18.51 9.74 6.58
N THR A 83 17.68 8.71 6.46
CA THR A 83 16.46 8.56 7.26
C THR A 83 16.61 7.42 8.24
N THR A 84 16.49 7.69 9.54
CA THR A 84 16.60 6.66 10.58
C THR A 84 15.23 6.08 10.92
N LEU A 85 15.13 4.76 10.85
CA LEU A 85 13.95 3.97 11.17
C LEU A 85 14.23 3.12 12.40
N ALA A 86 13.34 3.20 13.38
CA ALA A 86 13.31 2.30 14.51
C ALA A 86 12.32 1.17 14.24
N VAL A 87 12.80 -0.06 14.43
CA VAL A 87 12.03 -1.29 14.30
C VAL A 87 11.77 -1.82 15.70
N SER A 88 10.49 -1.90 16.08
CA SER A 88 10.07 -2.44 17.36
C SER A 88 9.14 -3.63 17.16
N GLY A 89 9.32 -4.66 17.99
CA GLY A 89 8.24 -5.60 18.27
C GLY A 89 7.09 -4.84 18.95
N SER A 90 5.87 -5.01 18.46
CA SER A 90 4.69 -4.29 18.96
C SER A 90 4.33 -4.76 20.37
N LYS A 91 4.84 -4.07 21.41
CA LYS A 91 4.12 -3.99 22.68
C LYS A 91 2.96 -3.00 22.50
N LYS A 92 1.78 -3.35 23.04
CA LYS A 92 0.41 -2.81 22.81
C LYS A 92 0.19 -1.26 22.89
N GLN A 93 1.21 -0.41 22.89
CA GLN A 93 1.17 0.97 23.40
C GLN A 93 0.86 2.09 22.38
N SER A 94 1.01 1.89 21.07
CA SER A 94 0.75 2.96 20.07
C SER A 94 -0.70 2.96 19.55
N LYS A 95 -1.69 2.80 20.44
CA LYS A 95 -3.11 2.67 20.06
C LYS A 95 -3.99 3.90 20.31
N ARG A 96 -3.46 5.02 20.82
CA ARG A 96 -4.32 6.12 21.33
C ARG A 96 -4.32 7.44 20.58
N LEU A 97 -3.28 7.82 19.82
CA LEU A 97 -3.19 9.20 19.27
C LEU A 97 -3.21 9.31 17.74
N ALA A 98 -2.85 8.26 16.99
CA ALA A 98 -2.95 8.23 15.52
C ALA A 98 -4.29 7.67 15.01
N ARG A 99 -5.23 7.43 15.94
CA ARG A 99 -6.42 6.62 15.74
C ARG A 99 -7.60 7.45 15.23
N ASP A 100 -7.76 8.68 15.71
CA ASP A 100 -9.02 9.41 15.56
C ASP A 100 -9.27 9.92 14.13
N ILE A 101 -8.27 10.53 13.48
CA ILE A 101 -8.46 11.12 12.14
C ILE A 101 -8.63 10.04 11.07
N SER A 102 -7.84 8.97 11.15
CA SER A 102 -7.94 7.86 10.20
C SER A 102 -9.27 7.13 10.37
N GLU A 103 -9.68 6.82 11.61
CA GLU A 103 -10.98 6.17 11.87
C GLU A 103 -12.16 7.04 11.40
N LEU A 104 -12.13 8.37 11.60
CA LEU A 104 -13.16 9.28 11.08
C LEU A 104 -13.24 9.26 9.55
N ILE A 105 -12.10 9.27 8.85
CA ILE A 105 -12.08 9.19 7.38
C ILE A 105 -12.63 7.85 6.90
N TYR A 106 -12.32 6.74 7.58
CA TYR A 106 -12.88 5.44 7.24
C TYR A 106 -14.39 5.38 7.45
N VAL A 107 -14.89 5.89 8.57
CA VAL A 107 -16.34 5.96 8.84
C VAL A 107 -17.04 6.80 7.78
N LEU A 108 -16.44 7.93 7.39
CA LEU A 108 -16.98 8.80 6.34
C LEU A 108 -17.01 8.09 4.97
N ALA A 109 -15.97 7.34 4.61
CA ALA A 109 -15.96 6.56 3.37
C ALA A 109 -17.07 5.49 3.33
N ILE A 110 -17.30 4.80 4.46
CA ILE A 110 -18.36 3.80 4.61
C ILE A 110 -19.74 4.48 4.51
N ALA A 111 -19.92 5.62 5.18
CA ALA A 111 -21.17 6.38 5.16
C ALA A 111 -21.51 6.87 3.74
N ILE A 112 -20.53 7.39 2.99
CA ILE A 112 -20.71 7.80 1.58
C ILE A 112 -21.14 6.59 0.72
N SER A 113 -20.52 5.43 0.93
CA SER A 113 -20.83 4.21 0.18
C SER A 113 -22.26 3.70 0.46
N LEU A 114 -22.69 3.73 1.73
CA LEU A 114 -24.05 3.36 2.12
C LEU A 114 -25.09 4.35 1.59
N THR A 115 -24.81 5.65 1.71
CA THR A 115 -25.68 6.72 1.22
C THR A 115 -25.91 6.58 -0.28
N MET A 116 -24.85 6.30 -1.04
CA MET A 116 -24.95 6.04 -2.49
C MET A 116 -25.87 4.85 -2.80
N LEU A 117 -25.75 3.75 -2.06
CA LEU A 117 -26.60 2.56 -2.24
C LEU A 117 -28.08 2.88 -2.01
N VAL A 118 -28.40 3.62 -0.95
CA VAL A 118 -29.77 4.05 -0.63
C VAL A 118 -30.33 4.97 -1.71
N VAL A 119 -29.56 5.98 -2.12
CA VAL A 119 -30.01 6.96 -3.14
C VAL A 119 -30.27 6.26 -4.49
N LEU A 120 -29.40 5.34 -4.91
CA LEU A 120 -29.60 4.58 -6.15
C LEU A 120 -30.83 3.67 -6.08
N ALA A 121 -31.09 3.04 -4.92
CA ALA A 121 -32.28 2.23 -4.71
C ALA A 121 -33.56 3.07 -4.78
N MET A 122 -33.55 4.29 -4.23
CA MET A 122 -34.68 5.23 -4.30
C MET A 122 -34.94 5.75 -5.73
N ILE A 123 -33.88 5.92 -6.52
CA ILE A 123 -33.99 6.35 -7.93
C ILE A 123 -34.48 5.18 -8.83
N HIS A 124 -34.55 3.95 -8.28
CA HIS A 124 -34.90 2.73 -9.02
C HIS A 124 -34.01 2.48 -10.24
N ASP A 125 -32.75 2.95 -10.21
CA ASP A 125 -31.76 2.67 -11.25
C ASP A 125 -31.09 1.32 -10.96
N TRP A 126 -31.77 0.25 -11.35
CA TRP A 126 -31.31 -1.12 -11.13
C TRP A 126 -30.00 -1.44 -11.87
N TRP A 127 -29.75 -0.81 -13.02
CA TRP A 127 -28.50 -0.98 -13.78
C TRP A 127 -27.31 -0.38 -13.05
N CYS A 128 -27.46 0.85 -12.53
CA CYS A 128 -26.43 1.49 -11.71
C CYS A 128 -26.22 0.73 -10.39
N LEU A 129 -27.31 0.26 -9.76
CA LEU A 129 -27.23 -0.55 -8.54
C LEU A 129 -26.46 -1.86 -8.79
N ALA A 130 -26.76 -2.55 -9.90
CA ALA A 130 -26.03 -3.76 -10.31
C ALA A 130 -24.55 -3.47 -10.58
N ALA A 131 -24.22 -2.36 -11.24
CA ALA A 131 -22.84 -1.93 -11.48
C ALA A 131 -22.08 -1.74 -10.15
N VAL A 132 -22.67 -1.03 -9.18
CA VAL A 132 -22.07 -0.82 -7.85
C VAL A 132 -21.86 -2.13 -7.10
N LEU A 133 -22.83 -3.05 -7.14
CA LEU A 133 -22.69 -4.37 -6.53
C LEU A 133 -21.55 -5.17 -7.17
N ILE A 134 -21.42 -5.09 -8.50
CA ILE A 134 -20.32 -5.70 -9.24
C ILE A 134 -18.97 -5.03 -8.88
N LEU A 135 -18.90 -3.75 -8.51
CA LEU A 135 -17.64 -3.15 -8.01
C LEU A 135 -17.24 -3.63 -6.61
N ILE A 136 -18.19 -4.09 -5.79
CA ILE A 136 -17.92 -4.57 -4.43
C ILE A 136 -17.31 -5.98 -4.46
N LEU A 137 -17.76 -6.84 -5.37
CA LEU A 137 -17.35 -8.25 -5.47
C LEU A 137 -15.83 -8.44 -5.76
N PRO A 138 -15.22 -7.81 -6.78
CA PRO A 138 -13.77 -7.81 -7.03
C PRO A 138 -12.96 -7.47 -5.80
N ARG A 139 -13.38 -6.43 -5.08
CA ARG A 139 -12.70 -5.94 -3.87
C ARG A 139 -12.72 -7.01 -2.78
N LEU A 140 -13.87 -7.66 -2.57
CA LEU A 140 -13.98 -8.78 -1.62
C LEU A 140 -13.09 -9.96 -2.02
N ILE A 141 -13.12 -10.36 -3.29
CA ILE A 141 -12.28 -11.46 -3.81
C ILE A 141 -10.80 -11.15 -3.57
N ASN A 142 -10.34 -9.97 -3.97
CA ASN A 142 -8.94 -9.58 -3.85
C ASN A 142 -8.49 -9.52 -2.38
N VAL A 143 -9.33 -8.97 -1.49
CA VAL A 143 -9.05 -8.94 -0.05
C VAL A 143 -8.96 -10.36 0.52
N ILE A 144 -9.86 -11.27 0.14
CA ILE A 144 -9.83 -12.66 0.61
C ILE A 144 -8.57 -13.38 0.12
N VAL A 145 -8.23 -13.24 -1.16
CA VAL A 145 -7.02 -13.86 -1.75
C VAL A 145 -5.76 -13.33 -1.07
N ILE A 146 -5.63 -12.02 -0.87
CA ILE A 146 -4.49 -11.44 -0.17
C ILE A 146 -4.41 -11.98 1.26
N ARG A 147 -5.53 -11.98 2.01
CA ARG A 147 -5.56 -12.49 3.39
C ARG A 147 -5.08 -13.93 3.49
N ARG A 148 -5.46 -14.78 2.54
CA ARG A 148 -5.01 -16.19 2.48
C ARG A 148 -3.53 -16.34 2.12
N ARG A 149 -2.98 -15.39 1.38
CA ARG A 149 -1.59 -15.42 0.91
C ARG A 149 -0.59 -14.83 1.90
N VAL A 150 -1.04 -14.12 2.93
CA VAL A 150 -0.15 -13.46 3.89
C VAL A 150 0.50 -14.49 4.82
N SER A 151 1.72 -14.92 4.46
CA SER A 151 2.56 -15.76 5.31
C SER A 151 3.46 -14.90 6.21
N ALA A 152 3.70 -15.34 7.45
CA ALA A 152 4.55 -14.61 8.41
C ALA A 152 5.99 -15.11 8.41
N ASP A 153 6.21 -16.23 7.73
CA ASP A 153 7.30 -17.11 8.09
C ASP A 153 8.55 -16.59 7.41
N TRP A 154 9.52 -16.23 8.24
CA TRP A 154 10.86 -15.90 7.79
C TRP A 154 11.74 -17.13 8.02
N SER A 155 12.64 -17.41 7.09
CA SER A 155 13.57 -18.52 7.17
C SER A 155 14.93 -18.05 7.70
N GLY A 156 15.35 -18.57 8.85
CA GLY A 156 16.73 -18.43 9.33
C GLY A 156 16.90 -18.68 10.84
N ALA A 157 18.15 -18.63 11.30
CA ALA A 157 18.49 -18.82 12.70
C ALA A 157 17.95 -17.67 13.56
N THR A 158 17.28 -18.03 14.66
CA THR A 158 16.81 -17.06 15.66
C THR A 158 17.99 -16.61 16.50
N GLU A 159 18.20 -15.31 16.58
CA GLU A 159 19.25 -14.65 17.36
C GLU A 159 18.57 -13.70 18.37
N PRO A 160 18.05 -14.26 19.47
CA PRO A 160 17.31 -13.47 20.44
C PRO A 160 18.20 -12.40 21.08
N GLU A 161 17.62 -11.22 21.32
CA GLU A 161 18.22 -10.09 22.06
C GLU A 161 19.39 -9.34 21.40
N VAL A 162 19.86 -9.77 20.24
CA VAL A 162 20.89 -9.02 19.50
C VAL A 162 20.27 -7.77 18.86
N ARG A 163 20.91 -6.61 19.05
CA ARG A 163 20.56 -5.37 18.34
C ARG A 163 21.33 -5.30 17.03
N GLY A 164 20.59 -5.07 15.95
CA GLY A 164 21.13 -4.85 14.61
C GLY A 164 20.97 -3.40 14.18
N ASP A 165 21.89 -2.98 13.33
CA ASP A 165 21.86 -1.70 12.64
C ASP A 165 22.16 -1.96 11.17
N LEU A 166 21.22 -1.59 10.30
CA LEU A 166 21.27 -1.84 8.87
C LEU A 166 21.33 -0.52 8.12
N ILE A 167 22.32 -0.35 7.25
CA ILE A 167 22.30 0.71 6.24
C ILE A 167 21.75 0.16 4.94
N ILE A 168 20.77 0.85 4.38
CA ILE A 168 20.06 0.46 3.17
C ILE A 168 20.26 1.58 2.15
N SER A 169 20.81 1.22 0.99
CA SER A 169 20.94 2.13 -0.14
C SER A 169 19.85 1.85 -1.15
N LEU A 170 19.02 2.86 -1.39
CA LEU A 170 18.00 2.84 -2.44
C LEU A 170 18.45 3.64 -3.66
N SER A 171 17.69 3.47 -4.74
CA SER A 171 17.75 4.30 -5.94
C SER A 171 17.56 5.79 -5.61
N GLN A 172 18.08 6.65 -6.49
CA GLN A 172 18.01 8.12 -6.36
C GLN A 172 18.71 8.68 -5.11
N ALA A 173 19.80 8.05 -4.66
CA ALA A 173 20.63 8.51 -3.55
C ALA A 173 19.81 8.75 -2.27
N ARG A 174 18.95 7.78 -1.93
CA ARG A 174 18.17 7.79 -0.70
C ARG A 174 18.80 6.77 0.24
N TRP A 175 19.19 7.20 1.42
CA TRP A 175 19.83 6.33 2.41
C TRP A 175 18.93 6.16 3.61
N ILE A 176 18.89 4.94 4.11
CA ILE A 176 18.05 4.62 5.25
C ILE A 176 18.87 3.81 6.24
N ARG A 177 18.82 4.22 7.50
CA ARG A 177 19.40 3.47 8.61
C ARG A 177 18.28 2.83 9.40
N MET A 178 18.29 1.52 9.56
CA MET A 178 17.24 0.76 10.24
C MET A 178 17.81 0.08 11.48
N LYS A 179 17.33 0.46 12.66
CA LYS A 179 17.79 -0.04 13.96
C LYS A 179 16.71 -0.87 14.65
N GLY A 180 17.08 -1.97 15.28
CA GLY A 180 16.15 -2.80 16.04
C GLY A 180 16.72 -4.15 16.46
N CYS A 181 15.87 -5.04 16.96
CA CYS A 181 16.28 -6.42 17.24
C CYS A 181 16.54 -7.17 15.92
N VAL A 182 17.61 -7.96 15.87
CA VAL A 182 18.04 -8.68 14.66
C VAL A 182 16.95 -9.60 14.11
N ASP A 183 16.25 -10.36 14.95
CA ASP A 183 15.12 -11.20 14.52
C ASP A 183 13.98 -10.42 13.84
N VAL A 184 13.72 -9.21 14.34
CA VAL A 184 12.67 -8.35 13.79
C VAL A 184 13.14 -7.72 12.48
N LEU A 185 14.42 -7.33 12.40
CA LEU A 185 15.05 -6.82 11.18
C LEU A 185 15.05 -7.89 10.09
N LYS A 186 15.58 -9.09 10.38
CA LYS A 186 15.61 -10.23 9.45
C LYS A 186 14.21 -10.52 8.93
N ALA A 187 13.22 -10.64 9.81
CA ALA A 187 11.88 -10.97 9.37
C ALA A 187 11.19 -9.85 8.53
N ILE A 188 11.61 -8.59 8.69
CA ILE A 188 11.15 -7.47 7.85
C ILE A 188 11.91 -7.43 6.52
N THR A 189 13.17 -7.87 6.47
CA THR A 189 14.00 -7.76 5.25
C THR A 189 13.99 -9.02 4.37
N SER A 190 13.95 -10.22 4.95
CA SER A 190 14.10 -11.51 4.24
C SER A 190 12.83 -12.37 4.19
N GLY A 191 11.73 -11.95 4.83
CA GLY A 191 10.47 -12.70 4.75
C GLY A 191 9.81 -12.61 3.37
N GLN A 192 9.38 -13.73 2.80
CA GLN A 192 8.41 -13.74 1.70
C GLN A 192 7.00 -13.59 2.29
N TRP A 193 6.58 -12.35 2.48
CA TRP A 193 5.32 -12.02 3.17
C TRP A 193 4.06 -12.45 2.43
N LEU A 194 4.15 -12.54 1.10
CA LEU A 194 3.04 -12.98 0.26
C LEU A 194 3.47 -14.26 -0.45
N ARG A 195 2.84 -15.38 -0.08
CA ARG A 195 3.00 -16.65 -0.77
C ARG A 195 2.66 -16.45 -2.25
N GLU A 196 3.35 -17.18 -3.11
CA GLU A 196 2.99 -17.24 -4.54
C GLU A 196 1.54 -17.69 -4.69
N PRO A 197 0.77 -17.08 -5.62
CA PRO A 197 -0.63 -17.41 -5.79
C PRO A 197 -0.74 -18.84 -6.32
N SER A 198 -1.64 -19.64 -5.74
CA SER A 198 -2.05 -20.90 -6.36
C SER A 198 -2.86 -20.63 -7.62
N PHE A 199 -3.02 -21.66 -8.48
CA PHE A 199 -3.81 -21.54 -9.70
C PHE A 199 -5.24 -21.02 -9.44
N ASN A 200 -5.90 -21.53 -8.40
CA ASN A 200 -7.26 -21.11 -8.03
C ASN A 200 -7.32 -19.64 -7.58
N GLU A 201 -6.33 -19.20 -6.80
CA GLU A 201 -6.21 -17.81 -6.36
C GLU A 201 -5.92 -16.88 -7.55
N SER A 202 -5.08 -17.31 -8.49
CA SER A 202 -4.78 -16.56 -9.71
C SER A 202 -6.02 -16.44 -10.61
N SER A 203 -6.79 -17.52 -10.76
CA SER A 203 -8.04 -17.52 -11.52
C SER A 203 -9.09 -16.60 -10.88
N LEU A 204 -9.18 -16.55 -9.54
CA LEU A 204 -10.07 -15.62 -8.83
C LEU A 204 -9.67 -14.16 -9.03
N VAL A 205 -8.37 -13.84 -9.04
CA VAL A 205 -7.88 -12.49 -9.37
C VAL A 205 -8.18 -12.14 -10.84
N GLY A 206 -8.06 -13.12 -11.75
CA GLY A 206 -8.47 -12.97 -13.14
C GLY A 206 -9.98 -12.68 -13.29
N LEU A 207 -10.82 -13.44 -12.58
CA LEU A 207 -12.27 -13.24 -12.52
C LEU A 207 -12.62 -11.86 -11.95
N SER A 208 -11.94 -11.44 -10.89
CA SER A 208 -12.07 -10.11 -10.30
C SER A 208 -11.80 -9.01 -11.32
N THR A 209 -10.74 -9.15 -12.12
CA THR A 209 -10.42 -8.21 -13.21
C THR A 209 -11.50 -8.21 -14.29
N PHE A 210 -11.99 -9.39 -14.69
CA PHE A 210 -13.07 -9.51 -15.66
C PHE A 210 -14.36 -8.82 -15.19
N LEU A 211 -14.73 -8.98 -13.91
CA LEU A 211 -15.91 -8.34 -13.32
C LEU A 211 -15.83 -6.81 -13.38
N VAL A 212 -14.64 -6.21 -13.22
CA VAL A 212 -14.48 -4.76 -13.38
C VAL A 212 -14.72 -4.32 -14.83
N TYR A 213 -14.24 -5.08 -15.83
CA TYR A 213 -14.57 -4.77 -17.22
C TYR A 213 -16.05 -4.96 -17.54
N PHE A 214 -16.67 -5.98 -16.94
CA PHE A 214 -18.09 -6.24 -17.11
C PHE A 214 -18.94 -5.11 -16.50
N GLU A 215 -18.52 -4.54 -15.37
CA GLU A 215 -19.17 -3.38 -14.77
C GLU A 215 -19.25 -2.18 -15.71
N ALA A 216 -18.19 -1.88 -16.45
CA ALA A 216 -18.18 -0.78 -17.42
C ALA A 216 -19.32 -0.90 -18.45
N ILE A 217 -19.62 -2.14 -18.85
CA ILE A 217 -20.70 -2.45 -19.80
C ILE A 217 -22.07 -2.21 -19.13
N LEU A 218 -22.26 -2.65 -17.89
CA LEU A 218 -23.50 -2.39 -17.14
C LEU A 218 -23.71 -0.90 -16.86
N ALA A 219 -22.66 -0.20 -16.45
CA ALA A 219 -22.69 1.24 -16.21
C ALA A 219 -23.04 2.03 -17.48
N GLY A 220 -22.71 1.51 -18.67
CA GLY A 220 -23.14 2.06 -19.95
C GLY A 220 -24.66 2.16 -20.11
N ASN A 221 -25.41 1.22 -19.52
CA ASN A 221 -26.88 1.18 -19.59
C ASN A 221 -27.57 1.94 -18.45
N ALA A 222 -26.82 2.48 -17.49
CA ALA A 222 -27.38 3.23 -16.38
C ALA A 222 -27.96 4.59 -16.81
N SER A 223 -28.86 5.14 -15.98
CA SER A 223 -29.42 6.48 -16.18
C SER A 223 -28.33 7.55 -16.11
N GLU A 224 -28.50 8.67 -16.81
CA GLU A 224 -27.57 9.81 -16.72
C GLU A 224 -27.41 10.31 -15.29
N ARG A 225 -28.50 10.31 -14.50
CA ARG A 225 -28.47 10.68 -13.08
C ARG A 225 -27.66 9.68 -12.25
N GLY A 226 -27.83 8.38 -12.52
CA GLY A 226 -27.09 7.30 -11.86
C GLY A 226 -25.59 7.37 -12.17
N LYS A 227 -25.23 7.58 -13.44
CA LYS A 227 -23.85 7.78 -13.90
C LYS A 227 -23.19 8.98 -13.22
N LEU A 228 -23.88 10.11 -13.10
CA LEU A 228 -23.36 11.30 -12.42
C LEU A 228 -23.11 11.04 -10.93
N LEU A 229 -24.06 10.38 -10.25
CA LEU A 229 -23.90 10.00 -8.84
C LEU A 229 -22.73 9.04 -8.63
N LEU A 230 -22.57 8.06 -9.52
CA LEU A 230 -21.46 7.11 -9.49
C LEU A 230 -20.12 7.82 -9.67
N LEU A 231 -20.02 8.74 -10.62
CA LEU A 231 -18.82 9.54 -10.83
C LEU A 231 -18.47 10.36 -9.57
N ILE A 232 -19.43 11.08 -8.98
CA ILE A 232 -19.20 11.88 -7.77
C ILE A 232 -18.72 10.99 -6.60
N ALA A 233 -19.39 9.85 -6.39
CA ALA A 233 -19.05 8.94 -5.31
C ALA A 233 -17.65 8.32 -5.49
N LEU A 234 -17.26 7.99 -6.73
CA LEU A 234 -15.92 7.50 -7.05
C LEU A 234 -14.86 8.57 -6.77
N PHE A 235 -15.06 9.81 -7.22
CA PHE A 235 -14.13 10.92 -6.96
C PHE A 235 -13.99 11.23 -5.46
N CYS A 236 -15.11 11.30 -4.73
CA CYS A 236 -15.10 11.53 -3.28
C CYS A 236 -14.36 10.40 -2.56
N SER A 237 -14.63 9.15 -2.92
CA SER A 237 -13.92 8.00 -2.37
C SER A 237 -12.42 8.09 -2.66
N TYR A 238 -12.03 8.33 -3.91
CA TYR A 238 -10.65 8.47 -4.33
C TYR A 238 -9.90 9.56 -3.55
N GLY A 239 -10.51 10.74 -3.42
CA GLY A 239 -9.93 11.86 -2.68
C GLY A 239 -9.71 11.52 -1.20
N LEU A 240 -10.72 10.95 -0.53
CA LEU A 240 -10.62 10.53 0.86
C LEU A 240 -9.48 9.53 1.08
N LEU A 241 -9.38 8.57 0.17
CA LEU A 241 -8.35 7.54 0.15
C LEU A 241 -6.95 8.14 -0.03
N GLY A 242 -6.77 9.02 -1.01
CA GLY A 242 -5.50 9.71 -1.25
C GLY A 242 -5.01 10.47 -0.01
N VAL A 243 -5.92 11.09 0.75
CA VAL A 243 -5.59 11.78 2.00
C VAL A 243 -5.10 10.81 3.07
N VAL A 244 -5.80 9.68 3.30
CA VAL A 244 -5.36 8.66 4.26
C VAL A 244 -4.00 8.10 3.89
N ASN A 245 -3.82 7.75 2.62
CA ASN A 245 -2.61 7.11 2.12
C ASN A 245 -1.38 7.99 2.25
N ARG A 246 -1.54 9.32 2.09
CA ARG A 246 -0.46 10.28 2.31
C ARG A 246 -0.08 10.41 3.78
N ARG A 247 -0.98 10.12 4.72
CA ARG A 247 -0.74 10.26 6.16
C ARG A 247 -0.08 9.03 6.81
N ILE A 248 0.01 7.90 6.11
CA ILE A 248 0.68 6.69 6.61
C ILE A 248 2.20 6.94 6.74
N LYS A 249 2.67 7.14 7.98
CA LYS A 249 4.09 7.30 8.35
C LYS A 249 4.70 6.09 9.06
N VAL A 250 3.91 5.03 9.23
CA VAL A 250 4.26 3.85 10.01
C VAL A 250 3.90 2.63 9.17
N LEU A 251 4.82 1.68 9.08
CA LEU A 251 4.55 0.37 8.51
C LEU A 251 4.36 -0.63 9.63
N GLN A 252 3.19 -1.23 9.70
CA GLN A 252 2.94 -2.34 10.62
C GLN A 252 2.90 -3.64 9.82
N MET A 253 3.68 -4.63 10.28
CA MET A 253 3.91 -5.92 9.65
C MET A 253 3.84 -7.03 10.71
N LYS A 254 2.75 -7.82 10.78
CA LYS A 254 2.43 -8.86 11.79
C LYS A 254 3.05 -8.60 13.18
N ASN A 255 2.45 -7.68 13.93
CA ASN A 255 2.92 -7.25 15.26
C ASN A 255 4.35 -6.69 15.31
N ARG A 256 4.94 -6.31 14.17
CA ARG A 256 6.19 -5.55 14.09
C ARG A 256 5.86 -4.19 13.52
N LEU A 257 6.54 -3.17 14.00
CA LEU A 257 6.25 -1.79 13.65
C LEU A 257 7.54 -1.09 13.26
N ILE A 258 7.55 -0.51 12.07
CA ILE A 258 8.62 0.35 11.57
C ILE A 258 8.13 1.77 11.71
N LYS A 259 8.82 2.56 12.53
CA LYS A 259 8.54 3.97 12.75
C LYS A 259 9.75 4.79 12.36
N VAL A 260 9.52 5.93 11.73
CA VAL A 260 10.55 6.95 11.52
C VAL A 260 10.92 7.54 12.89
N GLU A 261 12.18 7.37 13.28
CA GLU A 261 12.68 7.77 14.61
C GLU A 261 13.09 9.25 14.63
N SER A 262 13.84 9.68 13.62
CA SER A 262 14.35 11.05 13.49
C SER A 262 14.01 11.67 12.13
N GLN A 263 14.01 13.00 12.07
CA GLN A 263 13.87 13.70 10.80
C GLN A 263 15.09 13.42 9.91
N SER A 264 14.82 13.28 8.62
CA SER A 264 15.81 12.99 7.58
C SER A 264 16.89 14.08 7.56
N GLU A 265 18.14 13.70 7.78
CA GLU A 265 19.30 14.62 7.76
C GLU A 265 19.84 14.73 6.34
N ARG A 266 20.10 15.96 5.87
CA ARG A 266 20.59 16.21 4.51
C ARG A 266 22.12 16.16 4.48
N TYR A 267 22.65 15.44 3.50
CA TYR A 267 24.08 15.37 3.24
C TYR A 267 24.39 15.84 1.83
N MET A 268 25.51 16.56 1.68
CA MET A 268 25.96 17.07 0.38
C MET A 268 26.80 16.03 -0.34
N ARG A 269 27.63 15.27 0.38
CA ARG A 269 28.46 14.21 -0.19
C ARG A 269 28.14 12.87 0.46
N ARG A 270 28.36 11.79 -0.30
CA ARG A 270 28.24 10.42 0.20
C ARG A 270 29.31 10.10 1.26
N LEU A 271 30.46 10.77 1.16
CA LEU A 271 31.56 10.63 2.11
C LEU A 271 31.14 11.11 3.50
N ASP A 272 30.46 12.26 3.60
CA ASP A 272 29.98 12.81 4.86
C ASP A 272 29.09 11.82 5.63
N ILE A 273 28.27 11.05 4.90
CA ILE A 273 27.42 9.99 5.46
C ILE A 273 28.28 8.85 5.99
N ALA A 274 29.25 8.39 5.19
CA ALA A 274 30.14 7.30 5.60
C ALA A 274 30.96 7.69 6.83
N GLU A 275 31.53 8.90 6.87
CA GLU A 275 32.28 9.41 8.02
C GLU A 275 31.42 9.50 9.29
N GLN A 276 30.17 9.95 9.18
CA GLN A 276 29.26 9.98 10.33
C GLN A 276 28.90 8.58 10.80
N LEU A 277 28.67 7.64 9.87
CA LEU A 277 28.37 6.27 10.23
C LEU A 277 29.56 5.58 10.90
N VAL A 278 30.77 5.77 10.38
CA VAL A 278 32.03 5.29 11.00
C VAL A 278 32.16 5.82 12.42
N LYS A 279 31.95 7.13 12.64
CA LYS A 279 31.94 7.73 13.99
C LYS A 279 30.88 7.14 14.91
N ASP A 280 29.70 6.84 14.38
CA ASP A 280 28.59 6.30 15.16
C ASP A 280 28.75 4.82 15.51
N THR A 281 29.50 4.06 14.70
CA THR A 281 29.68 2.61 14.87
C THR A 281 31.06 2.21 15.37
N ASP A 282 32.01 3.15 15.43
CA ASP A 282 33.40 2.96 15.85
C ASP A 282 34.09 1.82 15.07
N ARG A 283 33.89 1.82 13.75
CA ARG A 283 34.38 0.79 12.82
C ARG A 283 34.99 1.42 11.58
N ASP A 284 36.17 0.93 11.20
CA ASP A 284 36.98 1.43 10.09
C ASP A 284 37.01 0.48 8.88
N ASP A 285 36.30 -0.66 8.95
CA ASP A 285 36.28 -1.72 7.94
C ASP A 285 35.15 -1.61 6.90
#